data_AF-A0AAU0WD46-F1
#
_entry.id   AF-A0AAU0WD46-F1
#
_cell.length_a   1.000
_cell.length_b   1.000
_cell.length_c   1.000
_cell.angle_alpha   90.00
_cell.angle_beta   90.00
_cell.angle_gamma   90.00
#
_symmetry.space_group_name_H-M   'P 1'
#
loop_
_entity.id
_entity.type
_entity.pdbx_description
1 polymer ?
#
loop_
_entity_poly.entity_id
_entity_poly.type
_entity_poly.pdbx_seq_one_letter_code
_entity_poly.pdbx_strand_id
1 'polypeptide(L)'
;MTPDPAKDPAKEPAKDPAQDGARRLAHAPALDVDPLLDDPDTRIVVCCGSGGVGKTTTAAALGLRAAERGRKVVVLTIDPARRLAQSMGIDSLDNVPRKVKGTEGGGELHAMMLDMKRTFDEVVEAHADAERAAAILANPFYQSLSAGFAGTQEYMAMEKLGQLRARDEWDLIVVDTPPSRSALDFLDAPKRLGSFLDGRLIRLLTAPAKLGGRAGMAFLNVGMSMMTGTLGKLLGGQLLKDVQTFVSAMDTTFGGFRTRADATYKLLQAPGTAFLVVAAPERDALREAAYFVERLAAEDMPLVGLVLNRVHGSGADRLSAERALAAAENLEEPRIVDQDGGKAGLRNSPDTYGSSESPASVPSKSRTDESPSSGPEDTTADMTDESPSPESPDRTVDQLTTGLLRLHAERMQLLSREQRTRDRFTARHPEVAVVEVAALPGDVHDLAGLRDIGDRLAAGRPELP
;
A
#
# COMPACT_ATOMS: atom_id res chain seq x y z
N MET A 1 36.41 20.56 -64.28
CA MET A 1 36.16 21.96 -63.88
C MET A 1 36.34 22.04 -62.37
N THR A 2 36.86 23.16 -61.87
CA THR A 2 37.07 23.40 -60.42
C THR A 2 35.75 23.71 -59.71
N PRO A 3 35.55 23.26 -58.46
CA PRO A 3 34.44 23.72 -57.63
C PRO A 3 34.67 25.15 -57.09
N ASP A 4 33.58 25.83 -56.78
CA ASP A 4 33.52 27.26 -56.43
C ASP A 4 33.70 27.48 -54.90
N PRO A 5 34.48 28.47 -54.42
CA PRO A 5 34.79 28.60 -53.00
C PRO A 5 33.90 29.61 -52.23
N ALA A 6 33.74 29.33 -50.94
CA ALA A 6 33.36 30.25 -49.85
C ALA A 6 31.98 30.95 -49.89
N LYS A 7 31.14 30.61 -48.90
CA LYS A 7 30.21 31.53 -48.24
C LYS A 7 30.41 31.44 -46.73
N ASP A 8 30.27 32.57 -46.03
CA ASP A 8 30.56 32.67 -44.60
C ASP A 8 29.67 31.77 -43.72
N PRO A 9 30.23 31.15 -42.67
CA PRO A 9 29.43 30.65 -41.55
C PRO A 9 28.93 31.85 -40.73
N ALA A 10 27.66 32.20 -40.90
CA ALA A 10 27.02 33.20 -40.05
C ALA A 10 27.08 32.77 -38.57
N LYS A 11 27.44 33.69 -37.67
CA LYS A 11 27.49 33.42 -36.23
C LYS A 11 26.13 32.93 -35.72
N GLU A 12 26.10 31.74 -35.14
CA GLU A 12 25.00 31.38 -34.23
C GLU A 12 24.98 32.36 -33.05
N PRO A 13 23.81 32.85 -32.61
CA PRO A 13 23.70 33.59 -31.37
C PRO A 13 23.98 32.62 -30.21
N ALA A 14 24.94 32.98 -29.34
CA ALA A 14 25.27 32.18 -28.18
C ALA A 14 24.02 32.00 -27.29
N LYS A 15 23.69 30.75 -26.95
CA LYS A 15 22.59 30.45 -26.03
C LYS A 15 22.91 31.00 -24.64
N ASP A 16 21.93 31.68 -24.05
CA ASP A 16 22.02 32.24 -22.71
C ASP A 16 22.17 31.12 -21.67
N PRO A 17 23.29 31.05 -20.91
CA PRO A 17 23.50 30.00 -19.91
C PRO A 17 22.53 30.07 -18.72
N ALA A 18 21.75 31.15 -18.58
CA ALA A 18 20.71 31.26 -17.55
C ALA A 18 19.52 30.29 -17.75
N GLN A 19 19.36 29.66 -18.93
CA GLN A 19 18.21 28.80 -19.21
C GLN A 19 18.36 27.31 -18.84
N ASP A 20 19.54 26.83 -18.43
CA ASP A 20 19.73 25.41 -18.02
C ASP A 20 19.34 25.15 -16.54
N GLY A 21 18.93 26.18 -15.80
CA GLY A 21 18.60 26.11 -14.37
C GLY A 21 17.26 25.46 -14.01
N ALA A 22 16.47 25.02 -15.00
CA ALA A 22 15.10 24.53 -14.78
C ALA A 22 14.75 23.28 -15.62
N ARG A 23 15.63 22.27 -15.65
CA ARG A 23 15.20 20.90 -15.97
C ARG A 23 14.16 20.47 -14.95
N ARG A 24 12.87 20.54 -15.32
CA ARG A 24 11.81 19.82 -14.60
C ARG A 24 12.26 18.36 -14.49
N LEU A 25 12.22 17.80 -13.29
CA LEU A 25 12.43 16.35 -13.11
C LEU A 25 11.47 15.64 -14.05
N ALA A 26 11.97 14.66 -14.81
CA ALA A 26 11.12 13.92 -15.73
C ALA A 26 10.00 13.28 -14.91
N HIS A 27 8.76 13.67 -15.20
CA HIS A 27 7.60 13.02 -14.62
C HIS A 27 7.64 11.54 -15.03
N ALA A 28 7.28 10.65 -14.10
CA ALA A 28 7.09 9.25 -14.42
C ALA A 28 6.10 9.12 -15.61
N PRO A 29 6.24 8.08 -16.46
CA PRO A 29 5.19 7.79 -17.43
C PRO A 29 3.85 7.64 -16.70
N ALA A 30 2.79 8.24 -17.22
CA ALA A 30 1.47 8.08 -16.64
C ALA A 30 0.99 6.64 -16.88
N LEU A 31 0.57 5.95 -15.81
CA LEU A 31 -0.12 4.67 -15.94
C LEU A 31 -1.60 4.94 -16.27
N ASP A 32 -2.09 4.32 -17.33
CA ASP A 32 -3.51 4.18 -17.64
C ASP A 32 -3.86 2.69 -17.60
N VAL A 33 -4.87 2.31 -16.82
CA VAL A 33 -5.28 0.90 -16.72
C VAL A 33 -6.22 0.49 -17.84
N ASP A 34 -6.86 1.42 -18.56
CA ASP A 34 -7.84 1.07 -19.60
C ASP A 34 -7.23 0.22 -20.73
N PRO A 35 -6.07 0.56 -21.33
CA PRO A 35 -5.41 -0.30 -22.33
C PRO A 35 -5.02 -1.69 -21.80
N LEU A 36 -4.68 -1.80 -20.51
CA LEU A 36 -4.34 -3.07 -19.86
C LEU A 36 -5.58 -3.96 -19.65
N LEU A 37 -6.71 -3.36 -19.29
CA LEU A 37 -7.95 -4.08 -19.03
C LEU A 37 -8.68 -4.44 -20.34
N ASP A 38 -8.54 -3.65 -21.40
CA ASP A 38 -9.11 -3.93 -22.72
C ASP A 38 -8.35 -5.02 -23.50
N ASP A 39 -7.04 -5.17 -23.26
CA ASP A 39 -6.21 -6.13 -23.96
C ASP A 39 -6.64 -7.60 -23.70
N PRO A 40 -7.09 -8.35 -24.72
CA PRO A 40 -7.51 -9.73 -24.55
C PRO A 40 -6.35 -10.70 -24.28
N ASP A 41 -5.10 -10.34 -24.61
CA ASP A 41 -3.92 -11.17 -24.33
C ASP A 41 -3.47 -11.04 -22.86
N THR A 42 -3.75 -9.93 -22.19
CA THR A 42 -3.68 -9.79 -20.73
C THR A 42 -4.75 -10.65 -20.06
N ARG A 43 -4.37 -11.84 -19.57
CA ARG A 43 -5.25 -12.82 -18.91
C ARG A 43 -5.16 -12.82 -17.37
N ILE A 44 -4.08 -12.28 -16.80
CA ILE A 44 -3.86 -12.22 -15.33
C ILE A 44 -3.36 -10.83 -14.93
N VAL A 45 -3.92 -10.24 -13.88
CA VAL A 45 -3.41 -9.02 -13.23
C VAL A 45 -3.19 -9.28 -11.74
N VAL A 46 -1.97 -9.07 -11.24
CA VAL A 46 -1.61 -9.31 -9.83
C VAL A 46 -1.37 -7.98 -9.11
N CYS A 47 -2.16 -7.71 -8.07
CA CYS A 47 -2.01 -6.55 -7.20
C CYS A 47 -1.09 -6.90 -6.01
N CYS A 48 0.13 -6.37 -5.99
CA CYS A 48 1.12 -6.56 -4.92
C CYS A 48 1.45 -5.23 -4.21
N GLY A 49 2.31 -5.25 -3.18
CA GLY A 49 2.53 -4.11 -2.28
C GLY A 49 2.36 -4.46 -0.81
N SER A 50 2.54 -3.46 0.07
CA SER A 50 2.57 -3.64 1.52
C SER A 50 1.18 -3.88 2.16
N GLY A 51 1.12 -3.92 3.49
CA GLY A 51 -0.14 -4.01 4.24
C GLY A 51 -0.90 -2.67 4.26
N GLY A 52 -2.23 -2.70 4.18
CA GLY A 52 -3.09 -1.54 4.43
C GLY A 52 -3.20 -0.49 3.31
N VAL A 53 -2.40 -0.57 2.25
CA VAL A 53 -2.34 0.40 1.13
C VAL A 53 -3.50 0.32 0.11
N GLY A 54 -4.47 -0.58 0.32
CA GLY A 54 -5.67 -0.68 -0.52
C GLY A 54 -5.58 -1.64 -1.71
N LYS A 55 -4.68 -2.63 -1.69
CA LYS A 55 -4.56 -3.68 -2.73
C LYS A 55 -5.92 -4.31 -3.09
N THR A 56 -6.68 -4.76 -2.09
CA THR A 56 -7.99 -5.38 -2.27
C THR A 56 -8.99 -4.48 -2.99
N THR A 57 -9.04 -3.20 -2.60
CA THR A 57 -9.92 -2.21 -3.23
C THR A 57 -9.49 -1.92 -4.67
N THR A 58 -8.17 -1.88 -4.94
CA THR A 58 -7.60 -1.73 -6.28
C THR A 58 -7.95 -2.94 -7.16
N ALA A 59 -7.73 -4.17 -6.66
CA ALA A 59 -8.06 -5.41 -7.36
C ALA A 59 -9.56 -5.53 -7.65
N ALA A 60 -10.41 -5.16 -6.69
CA ALA A 60 -11.86 -5.13 -6.85
C ALA A 60 -12.31 -4.10 -7.89
N ALA A 61 -11.71 -2.89 -7.89
CA ALA A 61 -12.02 -1.83 -8.84
C ALA A 61 -11.56 -2.16 -10.26
N LEU A 62 -10.34 -2.71 -10.43
CA LEU A 62 -9.85 -3.22 -11.70
C LEU A 62 -10.74 -4.34 -12.24
N GLY A 63 -11.13 -5.27 -11.38
CA GLY A 63 -12.01 -6.39 -11.76
C GLY A 63 -13.40 -5.93 -12.18
N LEU A 64 -14.01 -5.01 -11.42
CA LEU A 64 -15.29 -4.40 -11.77
C LEU A 64 -15.18 -3.63 -13.09
N ARG A 65 -14.17 -2.76 -13.24
CA ARG A 65 -13.95 -1.95 -14.45
C ARG A 65 -13.79 -2.82 -15.70
N ALA A 66 -12.98 -3.87 -15.65
CA ALA A 66 -12.82 -4.79 -16.78
C ALA A 66 -14.13 -5.53 -17.13
N ALA A 67 -14.95 -5.86 -16.14
CA ALA A 67 -16.25 -6.49 -16.37
C ALA A 67 -17.27 -5.53 -17.01
N GLU A 68 -17.29 -4.28 -16.57
CA GLU A 68 -18.19 -3.25 -17.12
C GLU A 68 -17.77 -2.83 -18.55
N ARG A 69 -16.49 -2.98 -18.87
CA ARG A 69 -15.92 -2.88 -20.24
C ARG A 69 -16.16 -4.11 -21.11
N GLY A 70 -16.81 -5.16 -20.59
CA GLY A 70 -17.33 -6.29 -21.38
C GLY A 70 -16.66 -7.65 -21.12
N ARG A 71 -15.63 -7.73 -20.27
CA ARG A 71 -14.92 -9.00 -20.02
C ARG A 71 -15.62 -9.88 -18.98
N LYS A 72 -15.42 -11.19 -19.05
CA LYS A 72 -15.74 -12.12 -17.97
C LYS A 72 -14.54 -12.25 -17.04
N VAL A 73 -14.66 -11.70 -15.84
CA VAL A 73 -13.57 -11.50 -14.87
C VAL A 73 -13.80 -12.33 -13.61
N VAL A 74 -12.73 -12.82 -12.98
CA VAL A 74 -12.76 -13.30 -11.59
C VAL A 74 -11.72 -12.59 -10.73
N VAL A 75 -12.14 -12.06 -9.59
CA VAL A 75 -11.24 -11.51 -8.55
C VAL A 75 -11.01 -12.58 -7.49
N LEU A 76 -9.76 -13.02 -7.35
CA LEU A 76 -9.28 -13.99 -6.36
C LEU A 76 -8.58 -13.23 -5.23
N THR A 77 -9.16 -13.18 -4.03
CA THR A 77 -8.41 -12.75 -2.83
C THR A 77 -7.72 -13.91 -2.14
N ILE A 78 -6.46 -13.69 -1.76
CA ILE A 78 -5.66 -14.57 -0.91
C ILE A 78 -5.69 -14.08 0.56
N ASP A 79 -6.17 -12.85 0.83
CA ASP A 79 -6.37 -12.33 2.20
C ASP A 79 -7.70 -12.86 2.80
N PRO A 80 -7.65 -13.66 3.89
CA PRO A 80 -8.85 -14.18 4.57
C PRO A 80 -9.63 -13.14 5.37
N ALA A 81 -9.14 -11.89 5.49
CA ALA A 81 -9.77 -10.83 6.28
C ALA A 81 -11.10 -10.27 5.69
N ARG A 82 -11.74 -10.98 4.73
CA ARG A 82 -13.03 -10.64 4.07
C ARG A 82 -13.09 -9.28 3.37
N ARG A 83 -11.96 -8.57 3.22
CA ARG A 83 -11.88 -7.21 2.65
C ARG A 83 -12.50 -7.10 1.26
N LEU A 84 -12.36 -8.15 0.43
CA LEU A 84 -12.94 -8.18 -0.92
C LEU A 84 -14.47 -8.20 -0.88
N ALA A 85 -15.02 -9.02 0.01
CA ALA A 85 -16.47 -9.11 0.23
C ALA A 85 -17.03 -7.78 0.76
N GLN A 86 -16.32 -7.16 1.72
CA GLN A 86 -16.65 -5.84 2.25
C GLN A 86 -16.61 -4.75 1.16
N SER A 87 -15.55 -4.68 0.35
CA SER A 87 -15.43 -3.65 -0.71
C SER A 87 -16.46 -3.82 -1.83
N MET A 88 -16.99 -5.03 -2.04
CA MET A 88 -18.03 -5.34 -3.03
C MET A 88 -19.46 -5.28 -2.46
N GLY A 89 -19.65 -5.02 -1.16
CA GLY A 89 -20.97 -4.99 -0.52
C GLY A 89 -21.67 -6.36 -0.44
N ILE A 90 -20.92 -7.46 -0.26
CA ILE A 90 -21.44 -8.85 -0.22
C ILE A 90 -21.09 -9.56 1.10
N ASP A 91 -21.99 -10.41 1.59
CA ASP A 91 -21.89 -11.02 2.94
C ASP A 91 -20.67 -11.93 3.13
N SER A 92 -20.32 -12.71 2.11
CA SER A 92 -19.28 -13.73 2.19
C SER A 92 -18.75 -14.15 0.81
N LEU A 93 -17.54 -14.67 0.80
CA LEU A 93 -16.92 -15.38 -0.33
C LEU A 93 -16.39 -16.73 0.17
N ASP A 94 -16.29 -17.70 -0.73
CA ASP A 94 -15.73 -19.02 -0.48
C ASP A 94 -14.82 -19.46 -1.66
N ASN A 95 -14.41 -20.73 -1.68
CA ASN A 95 -13.44 -21.27 -2.63
C ASN A 95 -13.94 -21.39 -4.09
N VAL A 96 -15.15 -20.92 -4.38
CA VAL A 96 -15.82 -21.02 -5.68
C VAL A 96 -16.11 -19.61 -6.21
N PRO A 97 -15.76 -19.30 -7.48
CA PRO A 97 -16.16 -18.06 -8.13
C PRO A 97 -17.68 -17.86 -8.12
N ARG A 98 -18.12 -16.73 -7.57
CA ARG A 98 -19.53 -16.33 -7.48
C ARG A 98 -19.73 -15.03 -8.22
N LYS A 99 -20.72 -14.99 -9.14
CA LYS A 99 -21.07 -13.78 -9.88
C LYS A 99 -21.56 -12.69 -8.94
N VAL A 100 -20.91 -11.53 -8.98
CA VAL A 100 -21.30 -10.32 -8.25
C VAL A 100 -22.52 -9.70 -8.94
N LYS A 101 -23.45 -9.17 -8.14
CA LYS A 101 -24.67 -8.51 -8.64
C LYS A 101 -24.47 -7.00 -8.68
N GLY A 102 -25.06 -6.33 -9.66
CA GLY A 102 -25.00 -4.86 -9.79
C GLY A 102 -23.87 -4.34 -10.70
N THR A 103 -23.00 -5.22 -11.20
CA THR A 103 -22.10 -4.94 -12.33
C THR A 103 -22.90 -4.53 -13.56
N GLU A 104 -22.49 -3.45 -14.20
CA GLU A 104 -23.11 -2.88 -15.40
C GLU A 104 -22.36 -3.33 -16.68
N GLY A 105 -22.69 -2.75 -17.84
CA GLY A 105 -22.04 -3.10 -19.11
C GLY A 105 -22.37 -4.51 -19.63
N GLY A 106 -21.45 -5.08 -20.41
CA GLY A 106 -21.67 -6.32 -21.17
C GLY A 106 -21.02 -7.59 -20.60
N GLY A 107 -20.16 -7.47 -19.58
CA GLY A 107 -19.35 -8.59 -19.07
C GLY A 107 -19.92 -9.26 -17.83
N GLU A 108 -19.04 -9.91 -17.06
CA GLU A 108 -19.40 -10.48 -15.76
C GLU A 108 -18.27 -10.30 -14.75
N LEU A 109 -18.57 -9.73 -13.59
CA LEU A 109 -17.68 -9.80 -12.43
C LEU A 109 -18.00 -11.05 -11.60
N HIS A 110 -17.00 -11.88 -11.35
CA HIS A 110 -17.03 -12.93 -10.33
C HIS A 110 -16.01 -12.61 -9.24
N ALA A 111 -16.25 -13.10 -8.02
CA ALA A 111 -15.32 -12.99 -6.91
C ALA A 111 -15.22 -14.31 -6.15
N MET A 112 -14.05 -14.58 -5.57
CA MET A 112 -13.83 -15.70 -4.64
C MET A 112 -12.75 -15.38 -3.60
N MET A 113 -12.73 -16.14 -2.51
CA MET A 113 -11.71 -16.08 -1.47
C MET A 113 -11.04 -17.45 -1.36
N LEU A 114 -9.70 -17.48 -1.34
CA LEU A 114 -8.96 -18.72 -1.19
C LEU A 114 -9.26 -19.36 0.17
N ASP A 115 -9.87 -20.54 0.14
CA ASP A 115 -9.85 -21.46 1.27
C ASP A 115 -8.68 -22.44 1.06
N MET A 116 -7.66 -22.32 1.91
CA MET A 116 -6.46 -23.17 1.86
C MET A 116 -6.81 -24.64 2.09
N LYS A 117 -7.70 -24.93 3.04
CA LYS A 117 -8.07 -26.30 3.37
C LYS A 117 -8.88 -26.89 2.23
N ARG A 118 -9.93 -26.20 1.77
CA ARG A 118 -10.77 -26.70 0.68
C ARG A 118 -9.99 -26.85 -0.63
N THR A 119 -9.01 -25.98 -0.90
CA THR A 119 -8.11 -26.14 -2.06
C THR A 119 -7.19 -27.36 -1.91
N PHE A 120 -6.69 -27.67 -0.69
CA PHE A 120 -5.94 -28.91 -0.45
C PHE A 120 -6.87 -30.13 -0.63
N ASP A 121 -8.08 -30.10 -0.06
CA ASP A 121 -9.07 -31.17 -0.20
C ASP A 121 -9.38 -31.43 -1.69
N GLU A 122 -9.57 -30.38 -2.49
CA GLU A 122 -9.76 -30.47 -3.96
C GLU A 122 -8.56 -31.06 -4.70
N VAL A 123 -7.33 -30.75 -4.29
CA VAL A 123 -6.12 -31.35 -4.89
C VAL A 123 -6.04 -32.84 -4.57
N VAL A 124 -6.42 -33.26 -3.37
CA VAL A 124 -6.51 -34.67 -2.97
C VAL A 124 -7.60 -35.39 -3.77
N GLU A 125 -8.81 -34.81 -3.82
CA GLU A 125 -9.96 -35.30 -4.60
C GLU A 125 -9.63 -35.47 -6.10
N ALA A 126 -8.79 -34.59 -6.66
CA ALA A 126 -8.44 -34.61 -8.09
C ALA A 126 -7.25 -35.54 -8.47
N HIS A 127 -6.45 -36.00 -7.52
CA HIS A 127 -5.21 -36.77 -7.80
C HIS A 127 -5.10 -38.12 -7.06
N ALA A 128 -5.99 -38.39 -6.10
CA ALA A 128 -6.16 -39.72 -5.50
C ALA A 128 -7.43 -40.40 -6.03
N ASP A 129 -7.45 -41.74 -6.02
CA ASP A 129 -8.71 -42.49 -6.14
C ASP A 129 -9.57 -42.26 -4.88
N ALA A 130 -10.88 -42.54 -4.98
CA ALA A 130 -11.84 -42.21 -3.93
C ALA A 130 -11.52 -42.86 -2.56
N GLU A 131 -10.91 -44.06 -2.54
CA GLU A 131 -10.53 -44.74 -1.31
C GLU A 131 -9.31 -44.06 -0.64
N ARG A 132 -8.25 -43.78 -1.40
CA ARG A 132 -7.10 -43.01 -0.89
C ARG A 132 -7.49 -41.58 -0.52
N ALA A 133 -8.34 -40.92 -1.31
CA ALA A 133 -8.84 -39.59 -1.00
C ALA A 133 -9.57 -39.58 0.35
N ALA A 134 -10.52 -40.50 0.56
CA ALA A 134 -11.21 -40.64 1.85
C ALA A 134 -10.23 -40.92 3.01
N ALA A 135 -9.22 -41.77 2.80
CA ALA A 135 -8.21 -42.08 3.82
C ALA A 135 -7.29 -40.89 4.16
N ILE A 136 -6.98 -40.02 3.19
CA ILE A 136 -6.23 -38.77 3.41
C ILE A 136 -7.11 -37.75 4.14
N LEU A 137 -8.34 -37.51 3.64
CA LEU A 137 -9.27 -36.54 4.22
C LEU A 137 -9.66 -36.90 5.67
N ALA A 138 -9.76 -38.19 6.01
CA ALA A 138 -10.04 -38.64 7.38
C ALA A 138 -8.84 -38.57 8.35
N ASN A 139 -7.64 -38.26 7.87
CA ASN A 139 -6.41 -38.38 8.66
C ASN A 139 -6.21 -37.17 9.62
N PRO A 140 -5.98 -37.38 10.94
CA PRO A 140 -5.80 -36.28 11.90
C PRO A 140 -4.60 -35.38 11.60
N PHE A 141 -3.50 -35.94 11.10
CA PHE A 141 -2.30 -35.16 10.73
C PHE A 141 -2.55 -34.33 9.46
N TYR A 142 -3.31 -34.86 8.49
CA TYR A 142 -3.75 -34.10 7.31
C TYR A 142 -4.63 -32.91 7.69
N GLN A 143 -5.64 -33.13 8.56
CA GLN A 143 -6.52 -32.06 9.06
C GLN A 143 -5.71 -30.99 9.81
N SER A 144 -4.66 -31.39 10.54
CA SER A 144 -3.75 -30.46 11.23
C SER A 144 -2.87 -29.65 10.26
N LEU A 145 -2.37 -30.26 9.17
CA LEU A 145 -1.55 -29.55 8.16
C LEU A 145 -2.38 -28.61 7.27
N SER A 146 -3.53 -29.07 6.80
CA SER A 146 -4.40 -28.32 5.87
C SER A 146 -5.05 -27.09 6.51
N ALA A 147 -5.12 -27.03 7.85
CA ALA A 147 -5.70 -25.92 8.59
C ALA A 147 -4.84 -24.63 8.68
N GLY A 148 -3.54 -24.67 8.33
CA GLY A 148 -2.71 -23.45 8.36
C GLY A 148 -1.19 -23.63 8.53
N PHE A 149 -0.57 -24.65 7.93
CA PHE A 149 0.89 -24.79 7.98
C PHE A 149 1.62 -23.68 7.18
N ALA A 150 2.68 -23.09 7.74
CA ALA A 150 3.38 -21.98 7.10
C ALA A 150 4.01 -22.38 5.74
N GLY A 151 3.76 -21.59 4.69
CA GLY A 151 4.17 -21.90 3.33
C GLY A 151 3.12 -22.62 2.47
N THR A 152 1.97 -23.05 3.02
CA THR A 152 0.89 -23.64 2.22
C THR A 152 -0.06 -22.61 1.63
N GLN A 153 -0.21 -21.42 2.23
CA GLN A 153 -1.08 -20.35 1.70
C GLN A 153 -0.59 -19.90 0.31
N GLU A 154 0.72 -19.69 0.20
CA GLU A 154 1.44 -19.30 -1.00
C GLU A 154 1.29 -20.35 -2.11
N TYR A 155 1.43 -21.64 -1.76
CA TYR A 155 1.19 -22.74 -2.69
C TYR A 155 -0.29 -22.85 -3.10
N MET A 156 -1.24 -22.79 -2.16
CA MET A 156 -2.66 -22.98 -2.48
C MET A 156 -3.21 -21.83 -3.33
N ALA A 157 -2.65 -20.63 -3.21
CA ALA A 157 -2.90 -19.55 -4.14
C ALA A 157 -2.40 -19.86 -5.57
N MET A 158 -1.17 -20.39 -5.72
CA MET A 158 -0.60 -20.80 -7.01
C MET A 158 -1.39 -21.95 -7.66
N GLU A 159 -1.81 -22.92 -6.86
CA GLU A 159 -2.67 -24.02 -7.28
C GLU A 159 -4.05 -23.51 -7.72
N LYS A 160 -4.71 -22.66 -6.92
CA LYS A 160 -6.03 -22.11 -7.26
C LYS A 160 -5.97 -21.22 -8.50
N LEU A 161 -4.95 -20.38 -8.65
CA LEU A 161 -4.72 -19.59 -9.86
C LEU A 161 -4.52 -20.50 -11.09
N GLY A 162 -3.72 -21.55 -10.96
CA GLY A 162 -3.54 -22.57 -12.00
C GLY A 162 -4.86 -23.25 -12.38
N GLN A 163 -5.69 -23.64 -11.40
CA GLN A 163 -7.01 -24.21 -11.62
C GLN A 163 -7.96 -23.24 -12.35
N LEU A 164 -8.00 -21.96 -11.97
CA LEU A 164 -8.82 -20.94 -12.62
C LEU A 164 -8.38 -20.71 -14.07
N ARG A 165 -7.07 -20.60 -14.33
CA ARG A 165 -6.53 -20.41 -15.69
C ARG A 165 -6.75 -21.65 -16.56
N ALA A 166 -6.58 -22.86 -16.02
CA ALA A 166 -6.73 -24.11 -16.77
C ALA A 166 -8.18 -24.43 -17.19
N ARG A 167 -9.18 -23.84 -16.54
CA ARG A 167 -10.60 -23.93 -16.96
C ARG A 167 -10.94 -23.07 -18.17
N ASP A 168 -10.15 -22.03 -18.43
CA ASP A 168 -10.40 -20.95 -19.41
C ASP A 168 -11.80 -20.31 -19.34
N GLU A 169 -12.47 -20.42 -18.18
CA GLU A 169 -13.82 -19.91 -17.93
C GLU A 169 -13.90 -18.37 -17.84
N TRP A 170 -12.78 -17.67 -17.65
CA TRP A 170 -12.69 -16.21 -17.50
C TRP A 170 -11.64 -15.61 -18.42
N ASP A 171 -11.95 -14.46 -19.00
CA ASP A 171 -11.05 -13.66 -19.84
C ASP A 171 -9.94 -13.05 -18.99
N LEU A 172 -10.24 -12.66 -17.74
CA LEU A 172 -9.29 -12.01 -16.83
C LEU A 172 -9.38 -12.59 -15.41
N ILE A 173 -8.23 -12.86 -14.81
CA ILE A 173 -8.09 -13.20 -13.39
C ILE A 173 -7.36 -12.05 -12.69
N VAL A 174 -8.01 -11.37 -11.74
CA VAL A 174 -7.36 -10.35 -10.91
C VAL A 174 -7.04 -10.95 -9.54
N VAL A 175 -5.78 -10.86 -9.11
CA VAL A 175 -5.29 -11.51 -7.88
C VAL A 175 -4.98 -10.44 -6.83
N ASP A 176 -5.67 -10.48 -5.69
CA ASP A 176 -5.35 -9.70 -4.50
C ASP A 176 -4.47 -10.50 -3.53
N THR A 177 -3.33 -9.92 -3.17
CA THR A 177 -2.27 -10.60 -2.39
C THR A 177 -2.32 -10.23 -0.89
N PRO A 178 -1.81 -11.09 0.02
CA PRO A 178 -1.93 -10.85 1.46
C PRO A 178 -1.21 -9.57 1.95
N PRO A 179 -1.59 -9.03 3.12
CA PRO A 179 -0.97 -7.82 3.68
C PRO A 179 0.39 -8.11 4.35
N SER A 180 1.44 -8.32 3.56
CA SER A 180 2.79 -8.60 4.08
C SER A 180 3.92 -8.20 3.13
N ARG A 181 5.14 -8.04 3.68
CA ARG A 181 6.39 -8.05 2.89
C ARG A 181 6.58 -9.34 2.10
N SER A 182 5.95 -10.42 2.59
CA SER A 182 5.86 -11.73 1.94
C SER A 182 4.80 -11.79 0.82
N ALA A 183 4.28 -10.68 0.30
CA ALA A 183 3.37 -10.73 -0.85
C ALA A 183 4.04 -11.23 -2.16
N LEU A 184 5.38 -11.34 -2.21
CA LEU A 184 6.11 -12.09 -3.25
C LEU A 184 6.58 -13.48 -2.79
N ASP A 185 6.35 -13.89 -1.54
CA ASP A 185 6.61 -15.28 -1.11
C ASP A 185 5.65 -16.26 -1.80
N PHE A 186 4.53 -15.74 -2.30
CA PHE A 186 3.67 -16.35 -3.33
C PHE A 186 4.46 -16.82 -4.55
N LEU A 187 5.39 -16.00 -5.06
CA LEU A 187 6.30 -16.38 -6.15
C LEU A 187 7.29 -17.46 -5.69
N ASP A 188 7.81 -17.36 -4.47
CA ASP A 188 8.72 -18.36 -3.89
C ASP A 188 8.04 -19.68 -3.46
N ALA A 189 6.74 -19.87 -3.74
CA ALA A 189 5.98 -21.09 -3.46
C ALA A 189 6.61 -22.41 -4.00
N PRO A 190 7.17 -22.50 -5.22
CA PRO A 190 7.82 -23.73 -5.70
C PRO A 190 9.04 -24.10 -4.84
N LYS A 191 9.81 -23.08 -4.43
CA LYS A 191 11.02 -23.23 -3.59
C LYS A 191 10.63 -23.63 -2.16
N ARG A 192 9.59 -23.00 -1.61
CA ARG A 192 9.00 -23.33 -0.30
C ARG A 192 8.49 -24.77 -0.24
N LEU A 193 7.65 -25.18 -1.20
CA LEU A 193 7.17 -26.57 -1.32
C LEU A 193 8.32 -27.58 -1.43
N GLY A 194 9.30 -27.30 -2.31
CA GLY A 194 10.47 -28.16 -2.48
C GLY A 194 11.21 -28.41 -1.16
N SER A 195 11.47 -27.34 -0.40
CA SER A 195 12.15 -27.44 0.90
C SER A 195 11.34 -28.17 1.99
N PHE A 196 10.00 -28.14 1.91
CA PHE A 196 9.13 -28.96 2.77
C PHE A 196 9.24 -30.46 2.44
N LEU A 197 9.13 -30.84 1.16
CA LEU A 197 9.18 -32.24 0.71
C LEU A 197 10.58 -32.86 0.87
N ASP A 198 11.64 -32.08 0.65
CA ASP A 198 13.03 -32.48 0.91
C ASP A 198 13.43 -32.42 2.39
N GLY A 199 12.50 -32.00 3.27
CA GLY A 199 12.69 -31.93 4.71
C GLY A 199 13.14 -33.27 5.30
N ARG A 200 14.14 -33.22 6.20
CA ARG A 200 14.75 -34.42 6.82
C ARG A 200 13.72 -35.35 7.48
N LEU A 201 12.62 -34.79 8.00
CA LEU A 201 11.52 -35.57 8.59
C LEU A 201 10.76 -36.35 7.51
N ILE A 202 10.30 -35.70 6.42
CA ILE A 202 9.63 -36.37 5.30
C ILE A 202 10.53 -37.46 4.72
N ARG A 203 11.79 -37.15 4.42
CA ARG A 203 12.75 -38.13 3.88
C ARG A 203 13.04 -39.32 4.82
N LEU A 204 12.95 -39.14 6.14
CA LEU A 204 13.09 -40.24 7.12
C LEU A 204 11.83 -41.13 7.18
N LEU A 205 10.66 -40.60 6.81
CA LEU A 205 9.37 -41.29 6.80
C LEU A 205 9.06 -41.96 5.46
N THR A 206 9.50 -41.38 4.34
CA THR A 206 9.41 -41.97 2.99
C THR A 206 10.52 -42.98 2.70
N ALA A 207 11.57 -43.03 3.52
CA ALA A 207 12.67 -43.99 3.37
C ALA A 207 12.13 -45.44 3.34
N PRO A 208 12.33 -46.21 2.26
CA PRO A 208 11.66 -47.48 2.09
C PRO A 208 12.15 -48.52 3.11
N ALA A 209 11.23 -49.05 3.90
CA ALA A 209 11.47 -50.13 4.87
C ALA A 209 12.07 -51.42 4.26
N LYS A 210 12.11 -51.52 2.93
CA LYS A 210 12.77 -52.58 2.16
C LYS A 210 14.31 -52.54 2.21
N LEU A 211 14.93 -51.53 2.84
CA LEU A 211 16.36 -51.57 3.17
C LEU A 211 16.70 -52.58 4.31
N GLY A 212 15.72 -53.29 4.84
CA GLY A 212 15.86 -54.39 5.80
C GLY A 212 16.44 -55.72 5.25
N GLY A 213 17.21 -55.68 4.15
CA GLY A 213 17.99 -56.84 3.70
C GLY A 213 19.00 -57.29 4.77
N ARG A 214 19.31 -58.59 4.84
CA ARG A 214 20.00 -59.22 6.00
C ARG A 214 21.38 -58.65 6.37
N ALA A 215 21.99 -57.79 5.55
CA ALA A 215 23.22 -57.06 5.88
C ALA A 215 22.98 -55.74 6.66
N GLY A 216 21.81 -55.11 6.56
CA GLY A 216 21.56 -53.76 7.11
C GLY A 216 21.37 -53.70 8.62
N MET A 217 20.94 -54.80 9.27
CA MET A 217 20.65 -54.81 10.71
C MET A 217 21.88 -54.60 11.61
N ALA A 218 23.09 -54.94 11.12
CA ALA A 218 24.30 -54.97 11.96
C ALA A 218 24.70 -53.59 12.52
N PHE A 219 24.48 -52.50 11.76
CA PHE A 219 24.87 -51.15 12.16
C PHE A 219 23.75 -50.33 12.84
N LEU A 220 22.49 -50.77 12.76
CA LEU A 220 21.34 -50.04 13.33
C LEU A 220 21.14 -50.27 14.83
N ASN A 221 21.54 -51.44 15.36
CA ASN A 221 21.21 -51.87 16.72
C ASN A 221 21.88 -51.07 17.86
N VAL A 222 22.97 -50.35 17.61
CA VAL A 222 23.73 -49.64 18.67
C VAL A 222 23.29 -48.17 18.85
N GLY A 223 22.81 -47.51 17.78
CA GLY A 223 22.42 -46.09 17.83
C GLY A 223 20.91 -45.83 17.90
N MET A 224 20.09 -46.66 17.25
CA MET A 224 18.70 -46.28 16.94
C MET A 224 17.74 -46.35 18.14
N SER A 225 17.97 -47.31 19.06
CA SER A 225 17.07 -47.63 20.18
C SER A 225 16.85 -46.46 21.15
N MET A 226 17.90 -45.67 21.43
CA MET A 226 17.82 -44.54 22.37
C MET A 226 17.09 -43.32 21.78
N MET A 227 17.03 -43.18 20.45
CA MET A 227 16.44 -42.01 19.80
C MET A 227 14.98 -42.23 19.38
N THR A 228 14.59 -43.47 19.03
CA THR A 228 13.17 -43.80 18.81
C THR A 228 12.38 -43.84 20.12
N GLY A 229 12.99 -44.33 21.21
CA GLY A 229 12.35 -44.45 22.53
C GLY A 229 12.04 -43.11 23.22
N THR A 230 12.64 -42.00 22.78
CA THR A 230 12.38 -40.64 23.30
C THR A 230 11.37 -39.90 22.42
N LEU A 231 11.55 -39.90 21.09
CA LEU A 231 10.58 -39.33 20.14
C LEU A 231 9.20 -39.99 20.28
N GLY A 232 9.12 -41.32 20.37
CA GLY A 232 7.84 -42.04 20.51
C GLY A 232 7.10 -41.76 21.84
N LYS A 233 7.81 -41.32 22.89
CA LYS A 233 7.22 -40.92 24.18
C LYS A 233 6.77 -39.46 24.24
N LEU A 234 7.37 -38.59 23.41
CA LEU A 234 7.06 -37.15 23.38
C LEU A 234 6.04 -36.78 22.29
N LEU A 235 6.02 -37.49 21.16
CA LEU A 235 5.07 -37.25 20.06
C LEU A 235 3.85 -38.19 20.10
N GLY A 236 3.93 -39.30 20.83
CA GLY A 236 2.91 -40.33 20.89
C GLY A 236 2.91 -41.26 19.67
N GLY A 237 2.74 -42.56 19.90
CA GLY A 237 2.76 -43.57 18.83
C GLY A 237 1.64 -43.41 17.79
N GLN A 238 0.51 -42.79 18.16
CA GLN A 238 -0.60 -42.53 17.24
C GLN A 238 -0.24 -41.48 16.18
N LEU A 239 0.37 -40.35 16.57
CA LEU A 239 0.77 -39.30 15.62
C LEU A 239 1.77 -39.84 14.58
N LEU A 240 2.73 -40.67 15.00
CA LEU A 240 3.66 -41.33 14.08
C LEU A 240 2.95 -42.25 13.07
N LYS A 241 1.89 -42.96 13.50
CA LYS A 241 1.06 -43.79 12.63
C LYS A 241 0.19 -42.98 11.67
N ASP A 242 -0.40 -41.87 12.13
CA ASP A 242 -1.19 -40.96 11.30
C ASP A 242 -0.32 -40.34 10.20
N VAL A 243 0.88 -39.87 10.57
CA VAL A 243 1.90 -39.35 9.65
C VAL A 243 2.33 -40.41 8.62
N GLN A 244 2.63 -41.64 9.04
CA GLN A 244 2.99 -42.74 8.12
C GLN A 244 1.85 -43.07 7.14
N THR A 245 0.61 -43.09 7.63
CA THR A 245 -0.58 -43.36 6.80
C THR A 245 -0.79 -42.25 5.77
N PHE A 246 -0.66 -40.98 6.18
CA PHE A 246 -0.73 -39.82 5.30
C PHE A 246 0.35 -39.86 4.21
N VAL A 247 1.61 -40.05 4.59
CA VAL A 247 2.75 -40.15 3.65
C VAL A 247 2.53 -41.28 2.65
N SER A 248 2.11 -42.47 3.10
CA SER A 248 1.89 -43.61 2.19
C SER A 248 0.71 -43.42 1.22
N ALA A 249 -0.28 -42.60 1.56
CA ALA A 249 -1.41 -42.32 0.66
C ALA A 249 -1.10 -41.18 -0.34
N MET A 250 -0.22 -40.25 0.05
CA MET A 250 0.16 -39.04 -0.69
C MET A 250 1.37 -39.19 -1.62
N ASP A 251 2.06 -40.34 -1.63
CA ASP A 251 3.30 -40.58 -2.40
C ASP A 251 3.16 -40.22 -3.90
N THR A 252 2.02 -40.54 -4.51
CA THR A 252 1.70 -40.15 -5.90
C THR A 252 1.21 -38.70 -6.01
N THR A 253 0.43 -38.23 -5.04
CA THR A 253 -0.15 -36.88 -5.02
C THR A 253 0.94 -35.81 -4.99
N PHE A 254 1.92 -35.94 -4.08
CA PHE A 254 2.96 -34.93 -3.83
C PHE A 254 3.88 -34.68 -5.04
N GLY A 255 4.18 -35.72 -5.83
CA GLY A 255 5.06 -35.59 -7.01
C GLY A 255 4.55 -34.58 -8.04
N GLY A 256 3.23 -34.39 -8.13
CA GLY A 256 2.60 -33.42 -9.05
C GLY A 256 2.68 -31.97 -8.58
N PHE A 257 2.77 -31.71 -7.27
CA PHE A 257 2.68 -30.34 -6.72
C PHE A 257 3.78 -29.42 -7.26
N ARG A 258 5.04 -29.91 -7.31
CA ARG A 258 6.16 -29.11 -7.80
C ARG A 258 5.96 -28.72 -9.27
N THR A 259 5.59 -29.68 -10.12
CA THR A 259 5.33 -29.45 -11.55
C THR A 259 4.19 -28.46 -11.79
N ARG A 260 3.13 -28.48 -10.96
CA ARG A 260 2.03 -27.49 -11.04
C ARG A 260 2.48 -26.11 -10.57
N ALA A 261 3.24 -26.00 -9.48
CA ALA A 261 3.81 -24.73 -9.03
C ALA A 261 4.78 -24.13 -10.07
N ASP A 262 5.67 -24.95 -10.64
CA ASP A 262 6.59 -24.54 -11.72
C ASP A 262 5.84 -24.08 -12.98
N ALA A 263 4.64 -24.62 -13.23
CA ALA A 263 3.77 -24.22 -14.34
C ALA A 263 3.07 -22.88 -14.06
N THR A 264 2.42 -22.70 -12.90
CA THR A 264 1.82 -21.40 -12.53
C THR A 264 2.87 -20.29 -12.44
N TYR A 265 4.08 -20.60 -11.93
CA TYR A 265 5.18 -19.64 -11.90
C TYR A 265 5.52 -19.09 -13.29
N LYS A 266 5.61 -19.98 -14.30
CA LYS A 266 5.86 -19.59 -15.69
C LYS A 266 4.70 -18.84 -16.34
N LEU A 267 3.45 -19.10 -15.91
CA LEU A 267 2.31 -18.27 -16.34
C LEU A 267 2.46 -16.83 -15.84
N LEU A 268 3.00 -16.61 -14.65
CA LEU A 268 3.25 -15.25 -14.13
C LEU A 268 4.37 -14.50 -14.84
N GLN A 269 5.35 -15.23 -15.40
CA GLN A 269 6.42 -14.66 -16.25
C GLN A 269 5.98 -14.46 -17.72
N ALA A 270 4.81 -14.95 -18.12
CA ALA A 270 4.34 -14.87 -19.50
C ALA A 270 3.77 -13.46 -19.82
N PRO A 271 3.87 -12.97 -21.07
CA PRO A 271 3.37 -11.64 -21.45
C PRO A 271 1.89 -11.36 -21.16
N GLY A 272 1.07 -12.41 -21.04
CA GLY A 272 -0.34 -12.29 -20.64
C GLY A 272 -0.59 -12.16 -19.14
N THR A 273 0.47 -11.98 -18.33
CA THR A 273 0.38 -11.59 -16.92
C THR A 273 0.96 -10.20 -16.71
N ALA A 274 0.25 -9.37 -15.93
CA ALA A 274 0.67 -8.05 -15.51
C ALA A 274 0.76 -7.95 -13.98
N PHE A 275 1.77 -7.26 -13.48
CA PHE A 275 1.90 -6.89 -12.06
C PHE A 275 1.67 -5.40 -11.87
N LEU A 276 0.88 -5.07 -10.85
CA LEU A 276 0.66 -3.71 -10.36
C LEU A 276 1.08 -3.64 -8.89
N VAL A 277 2.06 -2.78 -8.59
CA VAL A 277 2.45 -2.47 -7.22
C VAL A 277 1.48 -1.41 -6.70
N VAL A 278 0.96 -1.57 -5.49
CA VAL A 278 0.12 -0.55 -4.82
C VAL A 278 0.86 -0.03 -3.59
N ALA A 279 0.89 1.28 -3.40
CA ALA A 279 1.51 1.92 -2.24
C ALA A 279 0.77 3.19 -1.82
N ALA A 280 0.84 3.53 -0.54
CA ALA A 280 0.54 4.89 -0.07
C ALA A 280 1.77 5.80 -0.29
N PRO A 281 1.63 7.15 -0.36
CA PRO A 281 2.75 8.09 -0.46
C PRO A 281 3.65 8.18 0.80
N GLU A 282 3.55 7.19 1.69
CA GLU A 282 4.32 7.06 2.91
C GLU A 282 5.73 6.50 2.65
N ARG A 283 6.70 6.92 3.47
CA ARG A 283 8.12 6.52 3.33
C ARG A 283 8.32 5.01 3.30
N ASP A 284 7.56 4.25 4.10
CA ASP A 284 7.81 2.82 4.26
C ASP A 284 6.98 1.99 3.27
N ALA A 285 5.78 2.44 2.90
CA ALA A 285 5.03 1.88 1.78
C ALA A 285 5.80 2.03 0.45
N LEU A 286 6.36 3.20 0.14
CA LEU A 286 7.18 3.40 -1.06
C LEU A 286 8.55 2.72 -1.00
N ARG A 287 9.09 2.45 0.21
CA ARG A 287 10.30 1.64 0.38
C ARG A 287 10.04 0.16 0.09
N GLU A 288 8.92 -0.37 0.57
CA GLU A 288 8.50 -1.73 0.22
C GLU A 288 8.15 -1.80 -1.27
N ALA A 289 7.48 -0.79 -1.84
CA ALA A 289 7.21 -0.71 -3.29
C ALA A 289 8.47 -0.81 -4.15
N ALA A 290 9.55 -0.11 -3.81
CA ALA A 290 10.83 -0.21 -4.52
C ALA A 290 11.42 -1.63 -4.43
N TYR A 291 11.29 -2.30 -3.28
CA TYR A 291 11.66 -3.71 -3.15
C TYR A 291 10.79 -4.64 -4.00
N PHE A 292 9.47 -4.39 -4.11
CA PHE A 292 8.60 -5.12 -5.04
C PHE A 292 9.06 -4.95 -6.50
N VAL A 293 9.35 -3.72 -6.94
CA VAL A 293 9.88 -3.44 -8.30
C VAL A 293 11.18 -4.20 -8.57
N GLU A 294 12.17 -4.08 -7.68
CA GLU A 294 13.47 -4.73 -7.81
C GLU A 294 13.36 -6.27 -7.80
N ARG A 295 12.45 -6.82 -6.98
CA ARG A 295 12.23 -8.28 -6.88
C ARG A 295 11.45 -8.85 -8.07
N LEU A 296 10.50 -8.10 -8.65
CA LEU A 296 9.78 -8.49 -9.87
C LEU A 296 10.72 -8.50 -11.08
N ALA A 297 11.53 -7.45 -11.26
CA ALA A 297 12.54 -7.40 -12.32
C ALA A 297 13.60 -8.51 -12.19
N ALA A 298 13.94 -8.93 -10.96
CA ALA A 298 14.90 -10.01 -10.70
C ALA A 298 14.33 -11.43 -10.88
N GLU A 299 13.04 -11.59 -11.20
CA GLU A 299 12.40 -12.89 -11.47
C GLU A 299 11.63 -12.87 -12.82
N ASP A 300 11.97 -11.94 -13.72
CA ASP A 300 11.36 -11.77 -15.05
C ASP A 300 9.82 -11.60 -15.05
N MET A 301 9.27 -10.93 -14.04
CA MET A 301 7.83 -10.72 -13.87
C MET A 301 7.37 -9.39 -14.52
N PRO A 302 6.36 -9.37 -15.41
CA PRO A 302 6.01 -8.14 -16.15
C PRO A 302 5.32 -7.08 -15.26
N LEU A 303 6.11 -6.11 -14.78
CA LEU A 303 5.61 -4.93 -14.07
C LEU A 303 5.01 -3.92 -15.05
N VAL A 304 3.74 -3.54 -14.84
CA VAL A 304 3.07 -2.48 -15.62
C VAL A 304 3.17 -1.12 -14.95
N GLY A 305 3.16 -1.05 -13.61
CA GLY A 305 3.37 0.20 -12.90
C GLY A 305 3.03 0.20 -11.40
N LEU A 306 3.00 1.41 -10.86
CA LEU A 306 2.67 1.76 -9.47
C LEU A 306 1.33 2.49 -9.38
N VAL A 307 0.40 1.94 -8.61
CA VAL A 307 -0.76 2.66 -8.09
C VAL A 307 -0.36 3.37 -6.80
N LEU A 308 -0.19 4.69 -6.86
CA LEU A 308 0.02 5.53 -5.69
C LEU A 308 -1.36 5.92 -5.12
N ASN A 309 -1.81 5.18 -4.11
CA ASN A 309 -3.13 5.30 -3.50
C ASN A 309 -3.13 6.24 -2.30
N ARG A 310 -4.29 6.82 -1.96
CA ARG A 310 -4.47 7.80 -0.88
C ARG A 310 -3.54 9.02 -0.99
N VAL A 311 -3.29 9.50 -2.21
CA VAL A 311 -2.58 10.76 -2.42
C VAL A 311 -3.43 11.90 -1.88
N HIS A 312 -2.87 12.78 -1.05
CA HIS A 312 -3.58 13.96 -0.59
C HIS A 312 -3.45 15.11 -1.61
N GLY A 313 -4.40 16.03 -1.60
CA GLY A 313 -4.35 17.28 -2.37
C GLY A 313 -4.84 18.46 -1.54
N SER A 314 -4.77 19.67 -2.11
CA SER A 314 -5.38 20.88 -1.52
C SER A 314 -5.92 21.78 -2.64
N GLY A 315 -7.16 22.26 -2.49
CA GLY A 315 -7.73 23.30 -3.36
C GLY A 315 -7.21 24.71 -3.03
N ALA A 316 -6.33 24.85 -2.04
CA ALA A 316 -5.71 26.10 -1.59
C ALA A 316 -4.16 26.04 -1.65
N ASP A 317 -3.62 25.25 -2.58
CA ASP A 317 -2.18 25.04 -2.81
C ASP A 317 -1.34 26.33 -2.91
N ARG A 318 -1.94 27.40 -3.43
CA ARG A 318 -1.38 28.76 -3.54
C ARG A 318 -0.94 29.39 -2.21
N LEU A 319 -1.44 28.91 -1.08
CA LEU A 319 -1.00 29.34 0.24
C LEU A 319 -0.01 28.30 0.80
N SER A 320 1.29 28.65 0.86
CA SER A 320 2.30 27.75 1.41
C SER A 320 2.20 27.61 2.94
N ALA A 321 2.81 26.56 3.49
CA ALA A 321 2.78 26.29 4.92
C ALA A 321 3.39 27.42 5.75
N GLU A 322 4.49 28.00 5.28
CA GLU A 322 5.19 29.11 5.94
C GLU A 322 4.32 30.38 5.97
N ARG A 323 3.63 30.66 4.86
CA ARG A 323 2.71 31.81 4.75
C ARG A 323 1.46 31.63 5.60
N ALA A 324 0.97 30.41 5.75
CA ALA A 324 -0.17 30.10 6.60
C ALA A 324 0.18 30.19 8.10
N LEU A 325 1.34 29.68 8.51
CA LEU A 325 1.84 29.84 9.89
C LEU A 325 2.07 31.31 10.25
N ALA A 326 2.78 32.05 9.39
CA ALA A 326 2.99 33.48 9.62
C ALA A 326 1.66 34.27 9.68
N ALA A 327 0.65 33.89 8.88
CA ALA A 327 -0.68 34.50 8.97
C ALA A 327 -1.40 34.17 10.29
N ALA A 328 -1.26 32.94 10.81
CA ALA A 328 -1.80 32.54 12.11
C ALA A 328 -1.10 33.25 13.28
N GLU A 329 0.23 33.37 13.24
CA GLU A 329 1.03 34.07 14.25
C GLU A 329 0.65 35.56 14.35
N ASN A 330 0.40 36.23 13.22
CA ASN A 330 -0.06 37.63 13.19
C ASN A 330 -1.50 37.82 13.74
N LEU A 331 -2.32 36.77 13.84
CA LEU A 331 -3.66 36.83 14.45
C LEU A 331 -3.62 36.56 15.95
N GLU A 332 -2.68 35.75 16.45
CA GLU A 332 -2.49 35.51 17.89
C GLU A 332 -1.71 36.63 18.60
N GLU A 333 -0.73 37.25 17.92
CA GLU A 333 -0.02 38.42 18.42
C GLU A 333 -0.37 39.70 17.63
N PRO A 334 -1.56 40.30 17.85
CA PRO A 334 -1.89 41.63 17.35
C PRO A 334 -1.11 42.71 18.13
N ARG A 335 0.22 42.75 17.93
CA ARG A 335 1.14 43.67 18.61
C ARG A 335 1.81 44.64 17.65
N ILE A 336 1.39 45.89 17.76
CA ILE A 336 2.22 47.07 17.44
C ILE A 336 2.66 47.16 15.96
N VAL A 337 1.69 47.05 15.07
CA VAL A 337 1.66 47.93 13.88
C VAL A 337 0.32 48.65 13.89
N ASP A 338 0.34 49.96 14.15
CA ASP A 338 -0.84 50.80 13.98
C ASP A 338 -1.31 50.74 12.53
N GLN A 339 -2.46 50.10 12.27
CA GLN A 339 -3.18 50.26 11.00
C GLN A 339 -4.04 51.53 11.01
N ASP A 340 -3.55 52.59 11.67
CA ASP A 340 -4.25 53.86 11.84
C ASP A 340 -4.18 54.66 10.53
N GLY A 341 -5.14 54.40 9.64
CA GLY A 341 -5.49 55.22 8.50
C GLY A 341 -4.33 55.57 7.55
N GLY A 342 -3.82 54.58 6.81
CA GLY A 342 -2.76 54.74 5.81
C GLY A 342 -3.10 55.76 4.71
N LYS A 343 -2.84 57.04 4.97
CA LYS A 343 -3.05 58.15 4.03
C LYS A 343 -2.14 57.97 2.81
N ALA A 344 -2.74 57.85 1.63
CA ALA A 344 -2.07 57.95 0.34
C ALA A 344 -1.58 59.39 0.06
N GLY A 345 -0.63 59.88 0.86
CA GLY A 345 0.08 61.13 0.63
C GLY A 345 1.17 60.95 -0.43
N LEU A 346 1.16 61.78 -1.46
CA LEU A 346 2.12 61.69 -2.57
C LEU A 346 3.55 61.91 -2.08
N ARG A 347 4.45 60.96 -2.37
CA ARG A 347 5.90 61.19 -2.26
C ARG A 347 6.37 62.09 -3.41
N ASN A 348 6.48 63.38 -3.15
CA ASN A 348 7.44 64.24 -3.85
C ASN A 348 8.73 64.35 -3.03
N SER A 349 9.85 64.56 -3.73
CA SER A 349 11.22 64.51 -3.20
C SER A 349 11.70 65.89 -2.67
N PRO A 350 12.89 65.99 -2.05
CA PRO A 350 13.08 66.85 -0.87
C PRO A 350 13.76 68.20 -1.12
N ASP A 351 13.57 69.14 -0.18
CA ASP A 351 14.38 70.35 -0.04
C ASP A 351 14.77 70.67 1.43
N THR A 352 16.07 70.52 1.67
CA THR A 352 17.02 71.32 2.49
C THR A 352 16.64 72.27 3.67
N TYR A 353 17.51 72.20 4.70
CA TYR A 353 18.08 73.31 5.56
C TYR A 353 17.40 73.81 6.87
N GLY A 354 18.26 74.15 7.87
CA GLY A 354 17.95 74.77 9.19
C GLY A 354 17.86 73.74 10.35
N SER A 355 18.65 73.75 11.45
CA SER A 355 19.03 74.78 12.46
C SER A 355 17.89 75.18 13.43
N SER A 356 18.06 75.27 14.77
CA SER A 356 19.12 74.86 15.70
C SER A 356 18.64 74.91 17.18
N GLU A 357 19.42 74.34 18.11
CA GLU A 357 19.50 74.65 19.57
C GLU A 357 18.34 74.33 20.57
N SER A 358 18.72 73.63 21.66
CA SER A 358 18.12 73.68 23.01
C SER A 358 18.89 74.72 23.87
N PRO A 359 18.47 75.17 25.10
CA PRO A 359 18.49 74.31 26.32
C PRO A 359 17.59 74.72 27.54
N ALA A 360 17.74 73.98 28.67
CA ALA A 360 17.65 74.45 30.08
C ALA A 360 16.25 74.85 30.70
N SER A 361 15.99 74.81 32.03
CA SER A 361 16.66 74.14 33.18
C SER A 361 15.90 74.15 34.55
N VAL A 362 15.66 72.95 35.15
CA VAL A 362 15.88 72.59 36.59
C VAL A 362 14.91 73.30 37.64
N PRO A 363 14.96 73.19 39.01
CA PRO A 363 14.03 72.29 39.78
C PRO A 363 13.48 72.77 41.18
N SER A 364 12.97 71.79 41.97
CA SER A 364 12.79 71.73 43.46
C SER A 364 11.43 72.19 44.03
N LYS A 365 10.90 71.76 45.20
CA LYS A 365 11.41 71.23 46.52
C LYS A 365 10.40 70.22 47.13
N SER A 366 10.78 69.11 47.79
CA SER A 366 10.98 68.88 49.26
C SER A 366 9.79 69.22 50.19
N ARG A 367 9.40 68.48 51.25
CA ARG A 367 9.87 67.22 51.90
C ARG A 367 8.91 66.83 53.07
N THR A 368 8.94 65.56 53.54
CA THR A 368 8.70 65.03 54.94
C THR A 368 7.43 65.37 55.74
N ASP A 369 6.77 64.47 56.50
CA ASP A 369 6.76 62.98 56.56
C ASP A 369 5.30 62.47 56.77
N GLU A 370 4.76 61.72 57.77
CA GLU A 370 5.18 61.07 59.04
C GLU A 370 4.18 59.93 59.43
N SER A 371 4.22 59.33 60.63
CA SER A 371 3.40 58.18 61.13
C SER A 371 3.48 58.09 62.68
N PRO A 372 2.89 57.13 63.45
CA PRO A 372 1.95 56.02 63.15
C PRO A 372 0.72 55.88 64.12
N SER A 373 -0.17 54.90 63.91
CA SER A 373 -0.96 54.23 64.98
C SER A 373 -1.53 52.87 64.52
N SER A 374 -2.14 52.05 65.40
CA SER A 374 -2.27 50.58 65.17
C SER A 374 -3.57 49.88 65.62
N GLY A 375 -4.22 49.17 64.68
CA GLY A 375 -5.08 47.98 64.87
C GLY A 375 -6.51 48.19 65.40
N PRO A 376 -7.35 47.11 65.45
CA PRO A 376 -7.09 45.73 65.03
C PRO A 376 -8.05 45.22 63.90
N GLU A 377 -7.99 43.91 63.69
CA GLU A 377 -8.67 43.05 62.69
C GLU A 377 -10.20 43.18 62.59
N ASP A 378 -10.74 43.02 61.36
CA ASP A 378 -11.86 42.11 61.11
C ASP A 378 -11.78 41.54 59.68
N THR A 379 -12.28 40.33 59.44
CA THR A 379 -12.14 39.60 58.17
C THR A 379 -13.42 39.68 57.32
N THR A 380 -13.32 40.28 56.14
CA THR A 380 -14.26 40.06 55.04
C THR A 380 -13.51 39.61 53.79
N ALA A 381 -13.92 38.48 53.22
CA ALA A 381 -13.34 37.95 51.99
C ALA A 381 -14.10 38.54 50.79
N ASP A 382 -13.48 39.50 50.11
CA ASP A 382 -14.07 40.10 48.91
C ASP A 382 -13.91 39.13 47.73
N MET A 383 -14.94 38.30 47.51
CA MET A 383 -15.02 37.44 46.32
C MET A 383 -15.28 38.31 45.10
N THR A 384 -14.19 38.71 44.44
CA THR A 384 -14.22 39.27 43.10
C THR A 384 -14.74 38.21 42.13
N ASP A 385 -16.02 38.33 41.78
CA ASP A 385 -16.71 37.54 40.77
C ASP A 385 -16.09 37.84 39.40
N GLU A 386 -15.03 37.11 39.05
CA GLU A 386 -14.40 37.14 37.73
C GLU A 386 -15.24 36.35 36.71
N SER A 387 -16.52 36.73 36.62
CA SER A 387 -17.46 36.29 35.59
C SER A 387 -16.84 36.53 34.21
N PRO A 388 -16.69 35.48 33.37
CA PRO A 388 -15.99 35.59 32.10
C PRO A 388 -16.74 36.56 31.19
N SER A 389 -16.04 37.63 30.78
CA SER A 389 -16.55 38.58 29.80
C SER A 389 -16.92 37.82 28.52
N PRO A 390 -18.09 38.08 27.89
CA PRO A 390 -18.42 37.44 26.63
C PRO A 390 -17.36 37.80 25.60
N GLU A 391 -16.76 36.79 24.96
CA GLU A 391 -15.76 37.00 23.92
C GLU A 391 -16.36 37.84 22.79
N SER A 392 -15.62 38.84 22.30
CA SER A 392 -16.04 39.60 21.13
C SER A 392 -16.09 38.66 19.91
N PRO A 393 -17.11 38.78 19.03
CA PRO A 393 -17.27 37.87 17.91
C PRO A 393 -16.06 37.85 16.98
N ASP A 394 -15.39 38.99 16.84
CA ASP A 394 -14.14 39.12 16.07
C ASP A 394 -13.03 38.23 16.65
N ARG A 395 -12.89 38.17 17.98
CA ARG A 395 -11.89 37.33 18.65
C ARG A 395 -12.17 35.83 18.42
N THR A 396 -13.43 35.42 18.40
CA THR A 396 -13.83 34.06 18.02
C THR A 396 -13.54 33.76 16.55
N VAL A 397 -13.74 34.73 15.64
CA VAL A 397 -13.38 34.60 14.22
C VAL A 397 -11.87 34.50 14.01
N ASP A 398 -11.06 35.28 14.73
CA ASP A 398 -9.60 35.24 14.65
C ASP A 398 -9.06 33.91 15.21
N GLN A 399 -9.60 33.40 16.32
CA GLN A 399 -9.29 32.06 16.85
C GLN A 399 -9.58 30.96 15.82
N LEU A 400 -10.77 30.98 15.20
CA LEU A 400 -11.16 30.00 14.18
C LEU A 400 -10.27 30.10 12.93
N THR A 401 -9.98 31.32 12.47
CA THR A 401 -9.12 31.58 11.31
C THR A 401 -7.69 31.09 11.56
N THR A 402 -7.14 31.36 12.75
CA THR A 402 -5.84 30.86 13.22
C THR A 402 -5.80 29.33 13.20
N GLY A 403 -6.83 28.67 13.74
CA GLY A 403 -6.95 27.20 13.73
C GLY A 403 -6.98 26.61 12.31
N LEU A 404 -7.76 27.22 11.40
CA LEU A 404 -7.83 26.80 9.99
C LEU A 404 -6.50 27.02 9.26
N LEU A 405 -5.80 28.13 9.51
CA LEU A 405 -4.49 28.42 8.93
C LEU A 405 -3.42 27.42 9.40
N ARG A 406 -3.43 27.03 10.68
CA ARG A 406 -2.55 25.97 11.21
C ARG A 406 -2.85 24.61 10.58
N LEU A 407 -4.11 24.20 10.52
CA LEU A 407 -4.53 22.94 9.89
C LEU A 407 -4.15 22.91 8.39
N HIS A 408 -4.29 24.04 7.68
CA HIS A 408 -3.84 24.17 6.30
C HIS A 408 -2.31 24.07 6.19
N ALA A 409 -1.55 24.69 7.11
CA ALA A 409 -0.09 24.59 7.13
C ALA A 409 0.38 23.14 7.34
N GLU A 410 -0.24 22.40 8.27
CA GLU A 410 0.03 20.97 8.50
C GLU A 410 -0.25 20.15 7.24
N ARG A 411 -1.39 20.39 6.58
CA ARG A 411 -1.74 19.76 5.30
C ARG A 411 -0.71 20.05 4.21
N MET A 412 -0.28 21.30 4.04
CA MET A 412 0.74 21.69 3.06
C MET A 412 2.14 21.11 3.38
N GLN A 413 2.48 20.95 4.66
CA GLN A 413 3.69 20.22 5.06
C GLN A 413 3.60 18.73 4.75
N LEU A 414 2.43 18.10 4.96
CA LEU A 414 2.18 16.70 4.63
C LEU A 414 2.32 16.47 3.12
N LEU A 415 1.65 17.28 2.29
CA LEU A 415 1.79 17.26 0.83
C LEU A 415 3.25 17.40 0.38
N SER A 416 3.99 18.31 1.01
CA SER A 416 5.42 18.50 0.76
C SER A 416 6.28 17.27 1.14
N ARG A 417 5.86 16.45 2.10
CA ARG A 417 6.55 15.21 2.50
C ARG A 417 6.19 14.05 1.57
N GLU A 418 4.92 13.93 1.20
CA GLU A 418 4.42 12.96 0.21
C GLU A 418 5.13 13.16 -1.13
N GLN A 419 5.10 14.38 -1.67
CA GLN A 419 5.78 14.75 -2.92
C GLN A 419 7.27 14.39 -2.88
N ARG A 420 8.02 14.81 -1.85
CA ARG A 420 9.46 14.48 -1.72
C ARG A 420 9.76 12.98 -1.60
N THR A 421 8.77 12.17 -1.26
CA THR A 421 8.89 10.71 -1.13
C THR A 421 8.58 10.04 -2.47
N ARG A 422 7.50 10.44 -3.15
CA ARG A 422 7.17 10.06 -4.53
C ARG A 422 8.29 10.43 -5.50
N ASP A 423 8.73 11.69 -5.50
CA ASP A 423 9.72 12.20 -6.44
C ASP A 423 11.08 11.47 -6.26
N ARG A 424 11.38 10.96 -5.05
CA ARG A 424 12.53 10.09 -4.79
C ARG A 424 12.34 8.67 -5.34
N PHE A 425 11.13 8.11 -5.27
CA PHE A 425 10.82 6.82 -5.89
C PHE A 425 10.97 6.93 -7.41
N THR A 426 10.34 7.93 -8.04
CA THR A 426 10.45 8.20 -9.48
C THR A 426 11.89 8.43 -9.94
N ALA A 427 12.72 9.11 -9.13
CA ALA A 427 14.14 9.31 -9.43
C ALA A 427 15.00 8.02 -9.30
N ARG A 428 14.51 6.98 -8.61
CA ARG A 428 15.14 5.65 -8.54
C ARG A 428 14.62 4.71 -9.63
N HIS A 429 13.35 4.86 -10.00
CA HIS A 429 12.61 4.01 -10.93
C HIS A 429 11.90 4.83 -12.03
N PRO A 430 12.66 5.57 -12.88
CA PRO A 430 12.07 6.40 -13.94
C PRO A 430 11.35 5.57 -15.02
N GLU A 431 11.61 4.27 -15.10
CA GLU A 431 10.95 3.30 -15.98
C GLU A 431 9.53 2.92 -15.52
N VAL A 432 9.19 3.10 -14.24
CA VAL A 432 7.93 2.64 -13.67
C VAL A 432 6.83 3.68 -13.90
N ALA A 433 5.79 3.28 -14.62
CA ALA A 433 4.61 4.12 -14.81
C ALA A 433 3.82 4.29 -13.51
N VAL A 434 3.22 5.47 -13.28
CA VAL A 434 2.54 5.82 -12.03
C VAL A 434 1.14 6.37 -12.31
N VAL A 435 0.15 5.94 -11.52
CA VAL A 435 -1.18 6.58 -11.42
C VAL A 435 -1.42 7.02 -9.98
N GLU A 436 -2.00 8.20 -9.78
CA GLU A 436 -2.29 8.78 -8.47
C GLU A 436 -3.78 8.72 -8.15
N VAL A 437 -4.17 7.86 -7.20
CA VAL A 437 -5.54 7.76 -6.70
C VAL A 437 -5.65 8.62 -5.43
N ALA A 438 -6.40 9.71 -5.54
CA ALA A 438 -6.59 10.65 -4.44
C ALA A 438 -7.41 10.03 -3.29
N ALA A 439 -7.05 10.37 -2.04
CA ALA A 439 -7.74 9.89 -0.85
C ALA A 439 -9.24 10.24 -0.84
N LEU A 440 -10.10 9.25 -0.59
CA LEU A 440 -11.55 9.43 -0.46
C LEU A 440 -11.94 9.82 0.98
N PRO A 441 -13.06 10.54 1.18
CA PRO A 441 -13.54 10.97 2.50
C PRO A 441 -14.22 9.84 3.32
N GLY A 442 -14.24 8.61 2.83
CA GLY A 442 -14.85 7.44 3.49
C GLY A 442 -14.35 6.12 2.92
N ASP A 443 -14.71 5.01 3.56
CA ASP A 443 -14.33 3.66 3.13
C ASP A 443 -15.12 3.21 1.88
N VAL A 444 -14.45 2.46 1.00
CA VAL A 444 -15.08 1.84 -0.18
C VAL A 444 -15.67 0.49 0.20
N HIS A 445 -17.01 0.42 0.27
CA HIS A 445 -17.78 -0.73 0.73
C HIS A 445 -18.89 -1.18 -0.24
N ASP A 446 -18.90 -0.65 -1.46
CA ASP A 446 -19.88 -1.01 -2.50
C ASP A 446 -19.32 -0.76 -3.92
N LEU A 447 -20.10 -1.19 -4.93
CA LEU A 447 -19.70 -1.07 -6.33
C LEU A 447 -19.62 0.39 -6.83
N ALA A 448 -20.33 1.35 -6.23
CA ALA A 448 -20.26 2.74 -6.66
C ALA A 448 -18.92 3.37 -6.22
N GLY A 449 -18.47 3.09 -4.99
CA GLY A 449 -17.13 3.44 -4.54
C GLY A 449 -16.03 2.73 -5.33
N LEU A 450 -16.24 1.47 -5.74
CA LEU A 450 -15.30 0.76 -6.61
C LEU A 450 -15.23 1.33 -8.04
N ARG A 451 -16.32 1.89 -8.57
CA ARG A 451 -16.30 2.62 -9.85
C ARG A 451 -15.50 3.90 -9.76
N ASP A 452 -15.72 4.72 -8.72
CA ASP A 452 -14.93 5.95 -8.50
C ASP A 452 -13.41 5.66 -8.37
N ILE A 453 -13.02 4.56 -7.70
CA ILE A 453 -11.62 4.10 -7.70
C ILE A 453 -11.20 3.62 -9.11
N GLY A 454 -12.05 2.89 -9.83
CA GLY A 454 -11.78 2.41 -11.18
C GLY A 454 -11.56 3.54 -12.19
N ASP A 455 -12.38 4.59 -12.16
CA ASP A 455 -12.24 5.79 -13.00
C ASP A 455 -10.99 6.59 -12.65
N ARG A 456 -10.59 6.64 -11.37
CA ARG A 456 -9.33 7.28 -10.93
C ARG A 456 -8.07 6.51 -11.31
N LEU A 457 -8.18 5.21 -11.62
CA LEU A 457 -7.09 4.38 -12.13
C LEU A 457 -6.89 4.55 -13.64
N ALA A 458 -7.87 5.07 -14.37
CA ALA A 458 -7.77 5.38 -15.79
C ALA A 458 -7.30 6.83 -16.02
N ALA A 459 -6.55 7.07 -17.10
CA ALA A 459 -6.12 8.42 -17.47
C ALA A 459 -7.27 9.24 -18.10
N GLY A 460 -8.24 8.56 -18.70
CA GLY A 460 -9.41 9.15 -19.39
C GLY A 460 -10.49 9.70 -18.45
N ARG A 461 -10.16 10.73 -17.66
CA ARG A 461 -11.16 11.44 -16.84
C ARG A 461 -12.21 12.16 -17.70
N PRO A 462 -13.52 11.98 -17.43
CA PRO A 462 -14.43 13.12 -17.40
C PRO A 462 -14.01 14.01 -16.23
N GLU A 463 -13.92 15.32 -16.43
CA GLU A 463 -13.73 16.24 -15.31
C GLU A 463 -14.99 16.19 -14.41
N LEU A 464 -14.83 15.73 -13.16
CA LEU A 464 -15.86 15.88 -12.15
C LEU A 464 -16.00 17.38 -11.80
N PRO A 465 -17.24 17.89 -11.65
CA PRO A 465 -17.54 19.32 -11.61
C PRO A 465 -17.16 20.03 -10.30
#